data_AF-A0A7X6SZ23-F1
#
_entry.id   AF-A0A7X6SZ23-F1
#
_cell.length_a   1.000
_cell.length_b   1.000
_cell.length_c   1.000
_cell.angle_alpha   90.00
_cell.angle_beta   90.00
_cell.angle_gamma   90.00
#
_symmetry.space_group_name_H-M   'P 1'
#
loop_
_entity.id
_entity.type
_entity.pdbx_description
1 polymer ?
#
loop_
_entity_poly.entity_id
_entity_poly.type
_entity_poly.pdbx_seq_one_letter_code
_entity_poly.pdbx_strand_id
1 'polypeptide(L)'
;MVKTDHILFIAAGAFNVSKPSDLLPELQGRFPIRVELESLEVEDFIRILTEPKNALITQYRALLDTEGVELIFEDSAIEEIASISAAVNEQMENIGARRLHTVMEKLLDEISFDAPDLETKRVVIDNSYVRDKLTEILEDENLSRYIL
;
A
#
# COMPACT_ATOMS: atom_id res chain seq x y z
N MET A 1 11.12 24.62 31.07
CA MET A 1 9.78 24.00 31.03
C MET A 1 9.16 24.36 29.69
N VAL A 2 8.76 23.39 28.89
CA VAL A 2 8.13 23.63 27.58
C VAL A 2 6.63 23.88 27.79
N LYS A 3 6.09 24.92 27.18
CA LYS A 3 4.65 25.23 27.18
C LYS A 3 4.00 24.62 25.93
N THR A 4 2.87 23.95 26.09
CA THR A 4 2.19 23.21 25.01
C THR A 4 0.89 23.86 24.54
N ASP A 5 0.59 25.09 25.00
CA ASP A 5 -0.67 25.81 24.81
C ASP A 5 -1.08 26.01 23.33
N HIS A 6 -0.11 26.00 22.42
CA HIS A 6 -0.30 26.25 20.98
C HIS A 6 0.15 25.08 20.08
N ILE A 7 0.42 23.91 20.66
CA ILE A 7 0.70 22.72 19.86
C ILE A 7 -0.61 22.24 19.22
N LEU A 8 -0.58 21.98 17.91
CA LEU A 8 -1.68 21.31 17.22
C LEU A 8 -1.65 19.82 17.57
N PHE A 9 -2.76 19.31 18.07
CA PHE A 9 -2.94 17.89 18.36
C PHE A 9 -3.84 17.25 17.30
N ILE A 10 -3.41 16.13 16.75
CA ILE A 10 -4.19 15.28 15.85
C ILE A 10 -4.27 13.91 16.53
N ALA A 11 -5.50 13.46 16.82
CA ALA A 11 -5.77 12.12 17.29
C ALA A 11 -6.44 11.35 16.14
N ALA A 12 -6.03 10.11 15.93
CA ALA A 12 -6.59 9.21 14.92
C ALA A 12 -6.95 7.88 15.57
N GLY A 13 -7.99 7.23 15.06
CA GLY A 13 -8.45 5.93 15.53
C GLY A 13 -9.55 5.38 14.63
N ALA A 14 -9.68 4.06 14.58
CA ALA A 14 -10.73 3.40 13.80
C ALA A 14 -12.11 3.46 14.50
N PHE A 15 -12.13 3.64 15.84
CA PHE A 15 -13.38 3.74 16.62
C PHE A 15 -14.37 2.57 16.38
N ASN A 16 -13.84 1.37 16.10
CA ASN A 16 -14.66 0.17 15.80
C ASN A 16 -15.45 -0.34 17.02
N VAL A 17 -14.89 -0.18 18.23
CA VAL A 17 -15.46 -0.70 19.49
C VAL A 17 -15.88 0.41 20.47
N SER A 18 -15.50 1.65 20.18
CA SER A 18 -15.74 2.82 21.02
C SER A 18 -16.01 4.03 20.14
N LYS A 19 -16.75 5.01 20.65
CA LYS A 19 -17.09 6.23 19.93
C LYS A 19 -16.30 7.42 20.49
N PRO A 20 -16.09 8.51 19.71
CA PRO A 20 -15.52 9.74 20.24
C PRO A 20 -16.28 10.32 21.46
N SER A 21 -17.57 9.99 21.60
CA SER A 21 -18.40 10.35 22.77
C SER A 21 -18.00 9.65 24.06
N ASP A 22 -17.25 8.55 23.97
CA ASP A 22 -16.82 7.74 25.12
C ASP A 22 -15.52 8.28 25.75
N LEU A 23 -14.91 9.29 25.12
CA LEU A 23 -13.76 10.01 25.67
C LEU A 23 -14.16 10.84 26.90
N LEU A 24 -13.19 11.13 27.77
CA LEU A 24 -13.40 12.07 28.88
C LEU A 24 -13.92 13.43 28.37
N PRO A 25 -14.93 14.05 29.01
CA PRO A 25 -15.53 15.30 28.55
C PRO A 25 -14.51 16.42 28.28
N GLU A 26 -13.43 16.50 29.08
CA GLU A 26 -12.36 17.48 28.94
C GLU A 26 -11.56 17.29 27.65
N LEU A 27 -11.38 16.05 27.20
CA LEU A 27 -10.72 15.74 25.93
C LEU A 27 -11.65 15.99 24.74
N GLN A 28 -12.94 15.69 24.87
CA GLN A 28 -13.91 15.99 23.82
C GLN A 28 -13.92 17.49 23.46
N GLY A 29 -13.86 18.36 24.47
CA GLY A 29 -13.77 19.81 24.27
C GLY A 29 -12.46 20.29 23.64
N ARG A 30 -11.39 19.48 23.68
CA ARG A 30 -10.08 19.80 23.09
C ARG A 30 -9.92 19.29 21.64
N PHE A 31 -10.87 18.51 21.14
CA PHE A 31 -10.94 18.07 19.74
C PHE A 31 -12.22 18.60 19.05
N PRO A 32 -12.31 19.93 18.80
CA PRO A 32 -13.50 20.54 18.22
C PRO A 32 -13.68 20.24 16.74
N ILE A 33 -12.58 19.97 16.01
CA ILE A 33 -12.61 19.59 14.60
C ILE A 33 -12.66 18.06 14.52
N ARG A 34 -13.64 17.54 13.78
CA ARG A 34 -13.81 16.11 13.52
C ARG A 34 -13.97 15.90 12.03
N VAL A 35 -13.29 14.89 11.52
CA VAL A 35 -13.37 14.46 10.14
C VAL A 35 -13.38 12.93 10.13
N GLU A 36 -14.18 12.37 9.25
CA GLU A 36 -14.23 10.94 8.98
C GLU A 36 -13.59 10.72 7.61
N LEU A 37 -12.73 9.70 7.51
CA LEU A 37 -12.08 9.34 6.26
C LEU A 37 -12.83 8.16 5.66
N GLU A 38 -13.02 8.21 4.35
CA GLU A 38 -13.65 7.13 3.61
C GLU A 38 -12.67 5.96 3.42
N SER A 39 -13.22 4.75 3.30
CA SER A 39 -12.44 3.57 2.92
C SER A 39 -11.93 3.72 1.49
N LEU A 40 -10.78 3.11 1.20
CA LEU A 40 -10.17 3.15 -0.12
C LEU A 40 -10.77 2.08 -1.02
N GLU A 41 -11.07 2.46 -2.27
CA GLU A 41 -11.50 1.55 -3.34
C GLU A 41 -10.33 1.16 -4.25
N VAL A 42 -10.58 0.26 -5.21
CA VAL A 42 -9.56 -0.23 -6.16
C VAL A 42 -8.99 0.95 -6.97
N GLU A 43 -9.86 1.87 -7.38
CA GLU A 43 -9.50 3.08 -8.11
C GLU A 43 -8.56 3.96 -7.26
N ASP A 44 -8.78 4.05 -5.96
CA ASP A 44 -7.88 4.79 -5.07
C ASP A 44 -6.50 4.12 -4.99
N PHE A 45 -6.43 2.79 -5.02
CA PHE A 45 -5.16 2.07 -5.04
C PHE A 45 -4.38 2.32 -6.34
N ILE A 46 -5.05 2.33 -7.50
CA ILE A 46 -4.42 2.70 -8.78
C ILE A 46 -3.83 4.11 -8.68
N ARG A 47 -4.59 5.04 -8.12
CA ARG A 47 -4.15 6.43 -7.92
C ARG A 47 -2.97 6.49 -6.96
N ILE A 48 -2.99 5.77 -5.84
CA ILE A 48 -1.88 5.71 -4.87
C ILE A 48 -0.60 5.14 -5.50
N LEU A 49 -0.73 4.17 -6.41
CA LEU A 49 0.41 3.58 -7.12
C LEU A 49 1.06 4.53 -8.13
N THR A 50 0.35 5.55 -8.62
CA THR A 50 0.77 6.33 -9.80
C THR A 50 0.81 7.85 -9.61
N GLU A 51 -0.13 8.45 -8.88
CA GLU A 51 -0.29 9.91 -8.78
C GLU A 51 0.61 10.59 -7.74
N PRO A 52 0.84 10.03 -6.54
CA PRO A 52 1.70 10.68 -5.55
C PRO A 52 3.10 10.93 -6.12
N LYS A 53 3.71 12.07 -5.77
CA LYS A 53 5.06 12.45 -6.24
C LYS A 53 6.10 11.34 -6.04
N ASN A 54 5.98 10.60 -4.92
CA ASN A 54 6.82 9.45 -4.59
C ASN A 54 5.95 8.19 -4.51
N ALA A 55 5.11 7.93 -5.52
CA ALA A 55 4.31 6.72 -5.57
C ALA A 55 5.19 5.45 -5.59
N LEU A 56 4.63 4.30 -5.18
CA LEU A 56 5.38 3.04 -5.07
C LEU A 56 6.05 2.64 -6.39
N ILE A 57 5.35 2.74 -7.51
CA ILE A 57 5.93 2.43 -8.83
C ILE A 57 7.11 3.35 -9.14
N THR A 58 6.99 4.63 -8.82
CA THR A 58 8.07 5.61 -9.03
C THR A 58 9.29 5.27 -8.17
N GLN A 59 9.07 4.83 -6.93
CA GLN A 59 10.14 4.38 -6.03
C GLN A 59 10.86 3.15 -6.60
N TYR A 60 10.13 2.10 -6.98
CA TYR A 60 10.73 0.87 -7.52
C TYR A 60 11.42 1.07 -8.86
N ARG A 61 10.87 1.90 -9.75
CA ARG A 61 11.54 2.31 -10.97
C ARG A 61 12.89 2.96 -10.67
N ALA A 62 12.93 3.91 -9.74
CA ALA A 62 14.16 4.59 -9.37
C ALA A 62 15.16 3.68 -8.64
N LEU A 63 14.68 2.75 -7.81
CA LEU A 63 15.54 1.78 -7.11
C LEU A 63 16.21 0.83 -8.09
N LEU A 64 15.46 0.27 -9.05
CA LEU A 64 16.02 -0.69 -10.01
C LEU A 64 16.86 -0.01 -11.10
N ASP A 65 16.58 1.26 -11.40
CA ASP A 65 17.43 2.06 -12.30
C ASP A 65 18.87 2.21 -11.77
N THR A 66 19.10 2.12 -10.44
CA THR A 66 20.48 2.14 -9.90
C THR A 66 21.29 0.92 -10.31
N GLU A 67 20.63 -0.21 -10.60
CA GLU A 67 21.23 -1.44 -11.14
C GLU A 67 21.16 -1.49 -12.68
N GLY A 68 20.77 -0.37 -13.30
CA GLY A 68 20.59 -0.20 -14.73
C GLY A 68 19.33 -0.87 -15.28
N VAL A 69 18.39 -1.29 -14.44
CA VAL A 69 17.17 -1.99 -14.86
C VAL A 69 16.02 -0.99 -15.08
N GLU A 70 15.60 -0.84 -16.33
CA GLU A 70 14.42 -0.08 -16.73
C GLU A 70 13.14 -0.89 -16.45
N LEU A 71 12.42 -0.53 -15.39
CA LEU A 71 11.15 -1.17 -15.02
C LEU A 71 9.93 -0.44 -15.61
N ILE A 72 9.12 -1.16 -16.38
CA ILE A 72 7.95 -0.60 -17.08
C ILE A 72 6.69 -1.34 -16.64
N PHE A 73 5.85 -0.68 -15.84
CA PHE A 73 4.49 -1.15 -15.58
C PHE A 73 3.54 -0.72 -16.69
N GLU A 74 2.80 -1.68 -17.23
CA GLU A 74 1.62 -1.42 -18.06
C GLU A 74 0.42 -1.06 -17.18
N ASP A 75 -0.52 -0.30 -17.72
CA ASP A 75 -1.75 0.07 -17.00
C ASP A 75 -2.52 -1.18 -16.52
N SER A 76 -2.52 -2.24 -17.33
CA SER A 76 -3.12 -3.54 -17.03
C SER A 76 -2.52 -4.22 -15.80
N ALA A 77 -1.22 -4.01 -15.54
CA ALA A 77 -0.55 -4.52 -14.35
C ALA A 77 -0.90 -3.70 -13.11
N ILE A 78 -1.01 -2.38 -13.26
CA ILE A 78 -1.36 -1.46 -12.16
C ILE A 78 -2.78 -1.76 -11.66
N GLU A 79 -3.72 -1.94 -12.59
CA GLU A 79 -5.09 -2.35 -12.30
C GLU A 79 -5.15 -3.70 -11.57
N GLU A 80 -4.35 -4.67 -12.02
CA GLU A 80 -4.31 -6.00 -11.39
C GLU A 80 -3.71 -5.94 -9.98
N ILE A 81 -2.60 -5.21 -9.78
CA ILE A 81 -1.98 -5.03 -8.45
C ILE A 81 -2.97 -4.41 -7.47
N ALA A 82 -3.71 -3.39 -7.92
CA ALA A 82 -4.74 -2.74 -7.11
C ALA A 82 -5.89 -3.71 -6.78
N SER A 83 -6.37 -4.46 -7.77
CA SER A 83 -7.46 -5.43 -7.61
C SER A 83 -7.07 -6.56 -6.64
N ILE A 84 -5.87 -7.12 -6.77
CA ILE A 84 -5.34 -8.15 -5.88
C ILE A 84 -5.21 -7.60 -4.46
N SER A 85 -4.67 -6.38 -4.29
CA SER A 85 -4.52 -5.76 -2.97
C SER A 85 -5.87 -5.54 -2.28
N ALA A 86 -6.90 -5.17 -3.03
CA ALA A 86 -8.26 -5.04 -2.52
C ALA A 86 -8.85 -6.40 -2.12
N ALA A 87 -8.73 -7.41 -2.97
CA ALA A 87 -9.21 -8.76 -2.69
C ALA A 87 -8.56 -9.36 -1.43
N VAL A 88 -7.25 -9.18 -1.25
CA VAL A 88 -6.54 -9.65 -0.05
C VAL A 88 -7.03 -8.91 1.21
N ASN A 89 -7.30 -7.60 1.11
CA ASN A 89 -7.88 -6.85 2.23
C ASN A 89 -9.30 -7.29 2.59
N GLU A 90 -10.08 -7.81 1.62
CA GLU A 90 -11.42 -8.36 1.87
C GLU A 90 -11.37 -9.77 2.48
N GLN A 91 -10.46 -10.62 2.00
CA GLN A 91 -10.31 -12.00 2.47
C GLN A 91 -9.63 -12.08 3.84
N MET A 92 -8.84 -11.06 4.21
CA MET A 92 -8.01 -11.05 5.40
C MET A 92 -8.24 -9.80 6.25
N GLU A 93 -7.26 -9.44 7.09
CA GLU A 93 -7.29 -8.18 7.81
C GLU A 93 -7.08 -7.02 6.83
N ASN A 94 -8.07 -6.12 6.75
CA ASN A 94 -7.97 -4.92 5.96
C ASN A 94 -6.98 -3.93 6.61
N ILE A 95 -5.80 -3.82 6.02
CA ILE A 95 -4.75 -2.87 6.43
C ILE A 95 -4.69 -1.63 5.53
N GLY A 96 -5.69 -1.46 4.67
CA GLY A 96 -5.82 -0.37 3.70
C GLY A 96 -4.69 -0.36 2.67
N ALA A 97 -4.25 0.84 2.29
CA ALA A 97 -3.19 1.04 1.31
C ALA A 97 -1.83 0.42 1.69
N ARG A 98 -1.61 0.04 2.95
CA ARG A 98 -0.37 -0.64 3.37
C ARG A 98 -0.18 -1.98 2.66
N ARG A 99 -1.28 -2.62 2.23
CA ARG A 99 -1.24 -3.87 1.46
C ARG A 99 -0.45 -3.74 0.16
N LEU A 100 -0.47 -2.57 -0.47
CA LEU A 100 0.27 -2.31 -1.71
C LEU A 100 1.79 -2.50 -1.52
N HIS A 101 2.32 -2.25 -0.32
CA HIS A 101 3.75 -2.46 -0.07
C HIS A 101 4.14 -3.93 -0.13
N THR A 102 3.41 -4.79 0.57
CA THR A 102 3.75 -6.22 0.64
C THR A 102 3.48 -6.91 -0.69
N VAL A 103 2.42 -6.52 -1.40
CA VAL A 103 2.13 -7.00 -2.76
C VAL A 103 3.25 -6.59 -3.73
N MET A 104 3.70 -5.33 -3.72
CA MET A 104 4.76 -4.86 -4.61
C MET A 104 6.12 -5.50 -4.29
N GLU A 105 6.47 -5.65 -3.01
CA GLU A 105 7.70 -6.33 -2.60
C GLU A 105 7.72 -7.75 -3.15
N LYS A 106 6.62 -8.49 -2.98
CA LYS A 106 6.53 -9.88 -3.43
C LYS A 106 6.54 -10.01 -4.95
N LEU A 107 5.92 -9.06 -5.66
CA LEU A 107 5.91 -9.00 -7.12
C LEU A 107 7.32 -8.83 -7.71
N LEU A 108 8.15 -8.01 -7.05
CA LEU A 108 9.46 -7.59 -7.55
C LEU A 108 10.63 -8.32 -6.88
N ASP A 109 10.37 -9.20 -5.91
CA ASP A 109 11.37 -9.95 -5.13
C ASP A 109 12.45 -10.59 -6.02
N GLU A 110 12.05 -11.40 -6.99
CA GLU A 110 12.98 -12.06 -7.93
C GLU A 110 13.72 -11.05 -8.82
N ILE A 111 13.03 -10.05 -9.37
CA ILE A 111 13.66 -9.01 -10.21
C ILE A 111 14.70 -8.25 -9.40
N SER A 112 14.40 -7.92 -8.14
CA SER A 112 15.31 -7.18 -7.26
C SER A 112 16.51 -8.01 -6.85
N PHE A 113 16.33 -9.33 -6.66
CA PHE A 113 17.43 -10.24 -6.36
C PHE A 113 18.37 -10.42 -7.55
N ASP A 114 17.80 -10.65 -8.74
CA ASP A 114 18.57 -10.91 -9.97
C ASP A 114 19.04 -9.61 -10.66
N ALA A 115 18.61 -8.43 -10.20
CA ALA A 115 18.83 -7.14 -10.85
C ALA A 115 20.28 -6.90 -11.34
N PRO A 116 21.33 -7.21 -10.55
CA PRO A 116 22.72 -7.01 -10.99
C PRO A 116 23.08 -7.89 -12.19
N ASP A 117 22.57 -9.12 -12.21
CA ASP A 117 22.94 -10.21 -13.13
C ASP A 117 22.00 -10.33 -14.34
N LEU A 118 20.89 -9.58 -14.39
CA LEU A 118 19.97 -9.58 -15.52
C LEU A 118 20.66 -9.23 -16.84
N GLU A 119 20.62 -10.17 -17.80
CA GLU A 119 21.10 -9.95 -19.17
C GLU A 119 20.28 -8.87 -19.89
N THR A 120 18.96 -8.88 -19.67
CA THR A 120 18.03 -7.89 -20.23
C THR A 120 17.69 -6.87 -19.17
N LYS A 121 18.18 -5.65 -19.39
CA LYS A 121 18.01 -4.51 -18.48
C LYS A 121 16.70 -3.74 -18.68
N ARG A 122 15.74 -4.30 -19.42
CA ARG A 122 14.39 -3.73 -19.61
C ARG A 122 13.35 -4.76 -19.24
N VAL A 123 12.62 -4.51 -18.16
CA VAL A 123 11.63 -5.44 -17.60
C VAL A 123 10.26 -4.81 -17.72
N VAL A 124 9.37 -5.48 -18.45
CA VAL A 124 7.96 -5.06 -18.60
C VAL A 124 7.10 -5.90 -17.68
N ILE A 125 6.31 -5.23 -16.85
CA ILE A 125 5.36 -5.84 -15.92
C ILE A 125 3.96 -5.64 -16.52
N ASP A 126 3.40 -6.74 -17.00
CA ASP A 126 2.05 -6.84 -17.57
C ASP A 126 1.11 -7.57 -16.60
N ASN A 127 -0.18 -7.66 -16.97
CA ASN A 127 -1.18 -8.39 -16.18
C ASN A 127 -0.78 -9.85 -15.92
N SER A 128 -0.22 -10.52 -16.93
CA SER A 128 0.22 -11.93 -16.88
C SER A 128 1.27 -12.13 -15.79
N TYR A 129 2.31 -11.31 -15.79
CA TYR A 129 3.39 -11.35 -14.80
C TYR A 129 2.86 -11.15 -13.38
N VAL A 130 1.96 -10.19 -13.19
CA VAL A 130 1.34 -9.93 -11.88
C VAL A 130 0.57 -11.16 -11.39
N ARG A 131 -0.23 -11.79 -12.25
CA ARG A 131 -0.97 -13.01 -11.89
C ARG A 131 -0.04 -14.16 -11.59
N ASP A 132 0.95 -14.42 -12.43
CA ASP A 132 1.87 -15.54 -12.25
C ASP A 132 2.61 -15.45 -10.90
N LYS A 133 2.93 -14.24 -10.43
CA LYS A 133 3.61 -14.03 -9.15
C LYS A 133 2.71 -14.01 -7.93
N LEU A 134 1.43 -13.64 -8.09
CA LEU A 134 0.53 -13.38 -6.95
C LEU A 134 -0.64 -14.37 -6.83
N THR A 135 -0.90 -15.22 -7.82
CA THR A 135 -2.02 -16.17 -7.81
C THR A 135 -1.90 -17.19 -6.68
N GLU A 136 -0.72 -17.77 -6.45
CA GLU A 136 -0.51 -18.73 -5.35
C GLU A 136 -0.81 -18.12 -3.98
N ILE A 137 -0.66 -16.80 -3.85
CA ILE A 137 -0.89 -16.10 -2.60
C ILE A 137 -2.40 -15.94 -2.36
N LEU A 138 -3.15 -15.58 -3.41
CA LEU A 138 -4.61 -15.47 -3.35
C LEU A 138 -5.32 -16.80 -3.04
N GLU A 139 -4.73 -17.93 -3.41
CA GLU A 139 -5.34 -19.25 -3.20
C GLU A 139 -5.10 -19.83 -1.79
N ASP A 140 -4.08 -19.36 -1.06
CA ASP A 140 -3.75 -19.84 0.28
C ASP A 140 -3.81 -18.73 1.34
N GLU A 141 -4.95 -18.65 2.04
CA GLU A 141 -5.15 -17.71 3.15
C GLU A 141 -4.12 -17.85 4.28
N ASN A 142 -3.57 -19.05 4.51
CA ASN A 142 -2.53 -19.24 5.53
C ASN A 142 -1.21 -18.66 5.04
N LEU A 143 -0.84 -18.95 3.79
CA LEU A 143 0.38 -18.43 3.20
C LEU A 143 0.35 -16.90 3.12
N SER A 144 -0.78 -16.34 2.70
CA SER A 144 -1.01 -14.89 2.67
C SER A 144 -0.80 -14.24 4.04
N ARG A 145 -1.22 -14.86 5.16
CA ARG A 145 -1.03 -14.26 6.51
C ARG A 145 0.42 -14.11 6.91
N TYR A 146 1.31 -14.94 6.39
CA TYR A 146 2.73 -14.91 6.74
C TYR A 146 3.57 -14.12 5.74
N ILE A 147 3.12 -14.02 4.49
CA ILE A 147 3.87 -13.39 3.40
C ILE A 147 3.38 -11.95 3.10
N LEU A 148 2.08 -11.65 3.28
CA LEU A 148 1.47 -10.36 2.90
C LEU A 148 0.90 -9.56 4.07
#